data_AF-A0A968ATZ6-F1
#
_entry.id   AF-A0A968ATZ6-F1
#
_cell.length_a   1.000
_cell.length_b   1.000
_cell.length_c   1.000
_cell.angle_alpha   90.00
_cell.angle_beta   90.00
_cell.angle_gamma   90.00
#
_symmetry.space_group_name_H-M   'P 1'
#
loop_
_entity.id
_entity.type
_entity.pdbx_description
1 polymer ?
#
loop_
_entity_poly.entity_id
_entity_poly.type
_entity_poly.pdbx_seq_one_letter_code
_entity_poly.pdbx_strand_id
1 'polypeptide(L)'
;MEIPEAPYNYCDYRCEKCPWTEHCAIYQQEQADRLLLQADEIDPDSWEGTLELVRRNFEKAHKMLEEDAEKMGIDLSDPLEPVPEPPETELEQRAHECALRLHQLSKRIASSEEFSRWQEILDEAYQDLLWNQTLFAVKLRRAMHGLWDYENEDDDDLRDVDFSDGMKSAEVSVRAMESNREALAILAEKISPLAGEIRQEIRELEQIQSALEAELRKYRGEGSS
;
A
#
# COMPACT_ATOMS: atom_id res chain seq x y z
N MET A 1 -20.30 5.25 10.24
CA MET A 1 -18.85 5.30 10.00
C MET A 1 -18.63 6.52 9.15
N GLU A 2 -17.89 7.52 9.64
CA GLU A 2 -17.63 8.75 8.89
C GLU A 2 -16.72 8.44 7.70
N ILE A 3 -16.97 9.09 6.55
CA ILE A 3 -16.12 8.97 5.36
C ILE A 3 -14.84 9.76 5.67
N PRO A 4 -13.65 9.14 5.64
CA PRO A 4 -12.42 9.89 5.90
C PRO A 4 -12.21 10.97 4.84
N GLU A 5 -11.92 12.19 5.27
CA GLU A 5 -11.43 13.26 4.39
C GLU A 5 -10.12 12.78 3.76
N ALA A 6 -10.15 12.58 2.43
CA ALA A 6 -9.09 11.98 1.61
C ALA A 6 -8.82 10.48 1.90
N PRO A 7 -9.61 9.55 1.32
CA PRO A 7 -9.40 8.10 1.48
C PRO A 7 -8.10 7.59 0.83
N TYR A 8 -7.35 8.42 0.10
CA TYR A 8 -6.18 8.01 -0.69
C TYR A 8 -5.03 7.49 0.17
N ASN A 9 -4.72 8.17 1.28
CA ASN A 9 -3.61 7.77 2.15
C ASN A 9 -3.97 6.52 2.99
N TYR A 10 -5.26 6.21 3.07
CA TYR A 10 -5.82 5.03 3.74
C TYR A 10 -6.14 3.88 2.75
N CYS A 11 -5.91 4.11 1.44
CA CYS A 11 -6.24 3.17 0.38
C CYS A 11 -5.19 2.06 0.27
N ASP A 12 -5.66 0.81 0.23
CA ASP A 12 -4.90 -0.40 -0.09
C ASP A 12 -5.10 -0.84 -1.56
N TYR A 13 -5.86 -0.05 -2.33
CA TYR A 13 -6.29 -0.30 -3.71
C TYR A 13 -7.17 -1.55 -3.92
N ARG A 14 -7.72 -2.10 -2.84
CA ARG A 14 -8.57 -3.30 -2.89
C ARG A 14 -10.04 -2.95 -2.96
N CYS A 15 -10.43 -2.31 -4.07
CA CYS A 15 -11.75 -1.70 -4.22
C CYS A 15 -12.91 -2.70 -4.03
N GLU A 16 -12.73 -3.97 -4.34
CA GLU A 16 -13.75 -5.02 -4.16
C GLU A 16 -14.08 -5.31 -2.68
N LYS A 17 -13.15 -5.00 -1.76
CA LYS A 17 -13.37 -5.10 -0.31
C LYS A 17 -13.55 -3.72 0.35
N CYS A 18 -13.54 -2.63 -0.41
CA CYS A 18 -13.61 -1.26 0.12
C CYS A 18 -15.05 -0.82 0.44
N PRO A 19 -15.37 -0.43 1.69
CA PRO A 19 -16.72 -0.03 2.07
C PRO A 19 -17.10 1.40 1.62
N TRP A 20 -16.18 2.14 0.98
CA TRP A 20 -16.37 3.54 0.60
C TRP A 20 -16.40 3.77 -0.92
N THR A 21 -16.50 2.72 -1.74
CA THR A 21 -16.53 2.82 -3.21
C THR A 21 -17.61 3.76 -3.72
N GLU A 22 -18.77 3.82 -3.06
CA GLU A 22 -19.88 4.73 -3.41
C GLU A 22 -19.51 6.22 -3.26
N HIS A 23 -18.49 6.56 -2.48
CA HIS A 23 -18.05 7.94 -2.22
C HIS A 23 -16.62 8.23 -2.68
N CYS A 24 -15.93 7.22 -3.24
CA CYS A 24 -14.55 7.37 -3.69
C CYS A 24 -14.51 7.96 -5.11
N ALA A 25 -14.06 9.21 -5.22
CA ALA A 25 -13.95 9.90 -6.51
C ALA A 25 -13.06 9.16 -7.52
N ILE A 26 -11.96 8.55 -7.05
CA ILE A 26 -11.06 7.75 -7.90
C ILE A 26 -11.77 6.50 -8.43
N TYR A 27 -12.44 5.74 -7.57
CA TYR A 27 -13.18 4.56 -8.01
C TYR A 27 -14.27 4.94 -9.02
N GLN A 28 -15.04 5.98 -8.74
CA GLN A 28 -16.07 6.47 -9.66
C GLN A 28 -15.49 6.90 -11.02
N GLN A 29 -14.34 7.58 -11.00
CA GLN A 29 -13.65 7.97 -12.22
C GLN A 29 -13.17 6.74 -13.01
N GLU A 30 -12.55 5.75 -12.35
CA GLU A 30 -12.13 4.51 -12.99
C GLU A 30 -13.30 3.75 -13.62
N GLN A 31 -14.46 3.70 -12.95
CA GLN A 31 -15.66 3.09 -13.53
C GLN A 31 -16.14 3.86 -14.76
N ALA A 32 -16.09 5.19 -14.73
CA ALA A 32 -16.45 6.01 -15.89
C ALA A 32 -15.48 5.80 -17.06
N ASP A 33 -14.18 5.73 -16.79
CA ASP A 33 -13.15 5.51 -17.81
C ASP A 33 -13.29 4.11 -18.46
N ARG A 34 -13.65 3.08 -17.67
CA ARG A 34 -13.97 1.74 -18.17
C ARG A 34 -15.21 1.74 -19.09
N LEU A 35 -16.26 2.47 -18.73
CA LEU A 35 -17.46 2.63 -19.58
C LEU A 35 -17.14 3.34 -20.90
N LEU A 36 -16.25 4.34 -20.88
CA LEU A 36 -15.80 5.03 -22.09
C LEU A 36 -15.05 4.08 -23.03
N LEU A 37 -14.15 3.24 -22.52
CA LEU A 37 -13.49 2.23 -23.34
C LEU A 37 -14.48 1.25 -23.98
N GLN A 38 -15.45 0.77 -23.20
CA GLN A 38 -16.48 -0.13 -23.72
C GLN A 38 -17.32 0.55 -24.82
N ALA A 39 -17.61 1.84 -24.69
CA ALA A 39 -18.28 2.62 -25.73
C ALA A 39 -17.43 2.77 -27.00
N ASP A 40 -16.11 2.80 -26.85
CA ASP A 40 -15.13 2.78 -27.95
C ASP A 40 -14.86 1.35 -28.49
N GLU A 41 -15.63 0.35 -28.05
CA GLU A 41 -15.46 -1.08 -28.38
C GLU A 41 -14.11 -1.66 -27.97
N ILE A 42 -13.45 -1.05 -26.99
CA ILE A 42 -12.21 -1.52 -26.39
C ILE A 42 -12.53 -2.26 -25.09
N ASP A 43 -12.08 -3.51 -24.98
CA ASP A 43 -12.20 -4.27 -23.75
C ASP A 43 -11.28 -3.68 -22.66
N PRO A 44 -11.82 -3.13 -21.56
CA PRO A 44 -11.01 -2.52 -20.50
C PRO A 44 -10.13 -3.52 -19.76
N ASP A 45 -10.45 -4.82 -19.80
CA ASP A 45 -9.66 -5.87 -19.15
C ASP A 45 -8.63 -6.51 -20.10
N SER A 46 -8.55 -5.99 -21.33
CA SER A 46 -7.50 -6.35 -22.29
C SER A 46 -6.23 -5.52 -22.08
N TRP A 47 -5.11 -6.00 -22.65
CA TRP A 47 -3.87 -5.24 -22.67
C TRP A 47 -3.99 -3.92 -23.44
N GLU A 48 -4.78 -3.91 -24.52
CA GLU A 48 -5.06 -2.71 -25.32
C GLU A 48 -5.82 -1.68 -24.49
N GLY A 49 -6.90 -2.09 -23.83
CA GLY A 49 -7.67 -1.22 -22.94
C GLY A 49 -6.82 -0.68 -21.78
N THR A 50 -6.00 -1.55 -21.17
CA THR A 50 -5.07 -1.15 -20.10
C THR A 50 -4.11 -0.06 -20.57
N LEU A 51 -3.46 -0.25 -21.72
CA LEU A 51 -2.52 0.74 -22.26
C LEU A 51 -3.22 2.03 -22.67
N GLU A 52 -4.44 1.96 -23.18
CA GLU A 52 -5.23 3.13 -23.55
C GLU A 52 -5.63 3.96 -22.31
N LEU A 53 -6.04 3.31 -21.21
CA LEU A 53 -6.28 4.00 -19.93
C LEU A 53 -5.01 4.68 -19.41
N VAL A 54 -3.88 3.97 -19.45
CA VAL A 54 -2.57 4.53 -19.08
C VAL A 54 -2.29 5.78 -19.92
N ARG A 55 -2.39 5.68 -21.25
CA ARG A 55 -2.17 6.82 -22.16
C ARG A 55 -3.07 8.02 -21.81
N ARG A 56 -4.38 7.79 -21.68
CA ARG A 56 -5.36 8.85 -21.33
C ARG A 56 -5.04 9.52 -19.99
N ASN A 57 -4.68 8.73 -18.98
CA ASN A 57 -4.32 9.25 -17.66
C ASN A 57 -3.03 10.07 -17.69
N PHE A 58 -2.00 9.61 -18.41
CA PHE A 58 -0.75 10.37 -18.56
C PHE A 58 -0.96 11.68 -19.33
N GLU A 59 -1.76 11.69 -20.40
CA GLU A 59 -2.09 12.91 -21.14
C GLU A 59 -2.86 13.92 -20.27
N LYS A 60 -3.85 13.44 -19.50
CA LYS A 60 -4.60 14.27 -18.56
C LYS A 60 -3.68 14.85 -17.48
N ALA A 61 -2.83 14.03 -16.88
CA ALA A 61 -1.89 14.46 -15.84
C ALA A 61 -0.87 15.47 -16.40
N HIS A 62 -0.29 15.21 -17.57
CA HIS A 62 0.64 16.13 -18.24
C HIS A 62 0.01 17.49 -18.48
N LYS A 63 -1.22 17.51 -19.02
CA LYS A 63 -1.95 18.76 -19.27
C LYS A 63 -2.22 19.53 -17.97
N MET A 64 -2.63 18.83 -16.91
CA MET A 64 -2.86 19.46 -15.61
C MET A 64 -1.57 20.09 -15.05
N LEU A 65 -0.44 19.38 -15.15
CA LEU A 65 0.86 19.88 -14.72
C LEU A 65 1.31 21.11 -15.51
N GLU A 66 1.16 21.11 -16.85
CA GLU A 66 1.48 22.28 -17.68
C GLU A 66 0.61 23.49 -17.32
N GLU A 67 -0.71 23.29 -17.17
CA GLU A 67 -1.64 24.36 -16.81
C GLU A 67 -1.34 24.95 -15.42
N ASP A 68 -0.97 24.10 -14.45
CA ASP A 68 -0.66 24.56 -13.09
C ASP A 68 0.72 25.22 -13.02
N ALA A 69 1.71 24.72 -13.76
CA ALA A 69 3.02 25.36 -13.88
C ALA A 69 2.90 26.77 -14.48
N GLU A 70 2.11 26.93 -15.55
CA GLU A 70 1.85 28.24 -16.15
C GLU A 70 1.16 29.20 -15.16
N LYS A 71 0.14 28.72 -14.42
CA LYS A 71 -0.56 29.53 -13.41
C LYS A 71 0.35 29.96 -12.27
N MET A 72 1.26 29.09 -11.84
CA MET A 72 2.19 29.34 -10.75
C MET A 72 3.46 30.07 -11.20
N GLY A 73 3.65 30.26 -12.51
CA GLY A 73 4.85 30.86 -13.09
C GLY A 73 6.10 29.99 -12.92
N ILE A 74 5.94 28.68 -12.83
CA ILE A 74 7.02 27.71 -12.67
C ILE A 74 7.57 27.35 -14.06
N ASP A 75 8.89 27.50 -14.25
CA ASP A 75 9.57 27.01 -15.45
C ASP A 75 9.90 25.53 -15.29
N LEU A 76 9.22 24.67 -16.06
CA LEU A 76 9.45 23.21 -16.04
C LEU A 76 10.82 22.79 -16.61
N SER A 77 11.56 23.71 -17.22
CA SER A 77 12.92 23.47 -17.71
C SER A 77 14.00 23.77 -16.67
N ASP A 78 13.63 24.41 -15.56
CA ASP A 78 14.57 24.70 -14.48
C ASP A 78 15.00 23.40 -13.76
N PRO A 79 16.29 23.25 -13.46
CA PRO A 79 16.77 22.10 -12.73
C PRO A 79 16.26 22.14 -11.29
N LEU A 80 15.67 21.04 -10.84
CA LEU A 80 15.25 20.88 -9.46
C LEU A 80 16.48 20.80 -8.54
N GLU A 81 16.38 21.45 -7.39
CA GLU A 81 17.33 21.22 -6.31
C GLU A 81 17.14 19.81 -5.75
N PRO A 82 18.23 19.08 -5.46
CA PRO A 82 18.13 17.75 -4.88
C PRO A 82 17.52 17.86 -3.48
N VAL A 83 16.34 17.27 -3.31
CA VAL A 83 15.70 17.11 -2.01
C VAL A 83 16.43 15.99 -1.26
N PRO A 84 16.81 16.20 0.02
CA PRO A 84 17.40 15.13 0.83
C PRO A 84 16.41 13.97 0.96
N GLU A 85 16.87 12.76 0.66
CA GLU A 85 16.08 11.54 0.83
C GLU A 85 16.16 11.07 2.30
N PRO A 86 15.04 10.61 2.88
CA PRO A 86 15.04 10.00 4.21
C PRO A 86 16.03 8.83 4.29
N PRO A 87 16.83 8.73 5.36
CA PRO A 87 17.71 7.59 5.54
C PRO A 87 16.89 6.33 5.82
N GLU A 88 17.24 5.22 5.17
CA GLU A 88 16.60 3.94 5.44
C GLU A 88 16.92 3.43 6.85
N THR A 89 15.90 3.09 7.62
CA THR A 89 16.01 2.56 8.98
C THR A 89 16.16 1.04 9.01
N GLU A 90 16.67 0.51 10.13
CA GLU A 90 16.74 -0.95 10.35
C GLU A 90 15.35 -1.62 10.29
N LEU A 91 14.31 -0.91 10.74
CA LEU A 91 12.93 -1.41 10.70
C LEU A 91 12.44 -1.56 9.26
N GLU A 92 12.74 -0.59 8.39
CA GLU A 92 12.39 -0.64 6.97
C GLU A 92 13.11 -1.78 6.24
N GLN A 93 14.40 -1.94 6.49
CA GLN A 93 15.18 -3.07 5.93
C GLN A 93 14.58 -4.40 6.35
N ARG A 94 14.31 -4.56 7.64
CA ARG A 94 13.70 -5.77 8.20
C ARG A 94 12.32 -6.06 7.59
N ALA A 95 11.49 -5.03 7.42
CA ALA A 95 10.18 -5.16 6.78
C ALA A 95 10.30 -5.56 5.31
N HIS A 96 11.23 -4.95 4.57
CA HIS A 96 11.50 -5.28 3.18
C HIS A 96 11.95 -6.74 3.02
N GLU A 97 12.88 -7.19 3.85
CA GLU A 97 13.34 -8.58 3.84
C GLU A 97 12.21 -9.57 4.19
N CYS A 98 11.38 -9.25 5.17
CA CYS A 98 10.19 -10.07 5.50
C CYS A 98 9.22 -10.15 4.33
N ALA A 99 8.94 -9.03 3.64
CA ALA A 99 8.09 -9.02 2.45
C ALA A 99 8.64 -9.91 1.32
N LEU A 100 9.95 -9.89 1.09
CA LEU A 100 10.59 -10.78 0.11
C LEU A 100 10.46 -12.26 0.48
N ARG A 101 10.63 -12.60 1.77
CA ARG A 101 10.44 -13.98 2.26
C ARG A 101 8.98 -14.41 2.12
N LEU A 102 8.02 -13.56 2.47
CA LEU A 102 6.59 -13.84 2.29
C LEU A 102 6.23 -14.06 0.82
N HIS A 103 6.79 -13.25 -0.09
CA HIS A 103 6.60 -13.43 -1.53
C HIS A 103 7.16 -14.78 -2.05
N GLN A 104 8.30 -15.22 -1.53
CA GLN A 104 8.86 -16.53 -1.87
C GLN A 104 8.04 -17.67 -1.26
N LEU A 105 7.58 -17.48 -0.02
CA LEU A 105 6.75 -18.44 0.70
C LEU A 105 5.39 -18.64 0.00
N SER A 106 4.75 -17.56 -0.48
CA SER A 106 3.47 -17.64 -1.18
C SER A 106 3.56 -18.42 -2.50
N LYS A 107 4.67 -18.32 -3.23
CA LYS A 107 4.95 -19.15 -4.42
C LYS A 107 5.06 -20.64 -4.08
N ARG A 108 5.74 -20.96 -2.97
CA ARG A 108 5.91 -22.33 -2.48
C ARG A 108 4.60 -22.91 -1.96
N ILE A 109 3.78 -22.09 -1.30
CA ILE A 109 2.42 -22.43 -0.88
C ILE A 109 1.59 -22.81 -2.09
N ALA A 110 1.50 -21.96 -3.12
CA ALA A 110 0.73 -22.26 -4.33
C ALA A 110 1.21 -23.51 -5.08
N SER A 111 2.52 -23.81 -5.01
CA SER A 111 3.10 -24.99 -5.67
C SER A 111 2.98 -26.28 -4.86
N SER A 112 2.41 -26.24 -3.66
CA SER A 112 2.28 -27.41 -2.78
C SER A 112 1.09 -28.30 -3.16
N GLU A 113 1.23 -29.61 -2.94
CA GLU A 113 0.13 -30.56 -3.12
C GLU A 113 -1.02 -30.29 -2.14
N GLU A 114 -0.70 -29.86 -0.92
CA GLU A 114 -1.69 -29.49 0.10
C GLU A 114 -2.55 -28.31 -0.34
N PHE A 115 -1.95 -27.27 -0.93
CA PHE A 115 -2.71 -26.14 -1.45
C PHE A 115 -3.65 -26.58 -2.57
N SER A 116 -3.16 -27.37 -3.53
CA SER A 116 -3.99 -27.92 -4.61
C SER A 116 -5.16 -28.76 -4.07
N ARG A 117 -4.92 -29.56 -3.04
CA ARG A 117 -5.94 -30.41 -2.41
C ARG A 117 -7.01 -29.61 -1.68
N TRP A 118 -6.64 -28.49 -1.07
CA TRP A 118 -7.52 -27.68 -0.22
C TRP A 118 -7.87 -26.32 -0.86
N GLN A 119 -7.70 -26.19 -2.18
CA GLN A 119 -7.78 -24.89 -2.87
C GLN A 119 -9.09 -24.15 -2.58
N GLU A 120 -10.23 -24.83 -2.70
CA GLU A 120 -11.56 -24.22 -2.43
C GLU A 120 -11.69 -23.63 -1.02
N ILE A 121 -10.94 -24.14 -0.05
CA ILE A 121 -10.94 -23.67 1.34
C ILE A 121 -9.89 -22.57 1.55
N LEU A 122 -8.76 -22.65 0.84
CA LEU A 122 -7.60 -21.80 1.06
C LEU A 122 -7.53 -20.59 0.14
N ASP A 123 -8.33 -20.53 -0.92
CA ASP A 123 -8.21 -19.51 -1.96
C ASP A 123 -8.36 -18.09 -1.40
N GLU A 124 -9.38 -17.82 -0.58
CA GLU A 124 -9.57 -16.49 0.00
C GLU A 124 -8.39 -16.05 0.88
N ALA A 125 -7.94 -16.93 1.79
CA ALA A 125 -6.77 -16.66 2.62
C ALA A 125 -5.51 -16.44 1.77
N TYR A 126 -5.36 -17.18 0.68
CA TYR A 126 -4.24 -17.02 -0.23
C TYR A 126 -4.28 -15.70 -1.02
N GLN A 127 -5.47 -15.28 -1.49
CA GLN A 127 -5.63 -13.97 -2.12
C GLN A 127 -5.32 -12.84 -1.13
N ASP A 128 -5.74 -12.97 0.13
CA ASP A 128 -5.42 -11.98 1.18
C ASP A 128 -3.93 -11.89 1.45
N LEU A 129 -3.21 -13.02 1.48
CA LEU A 129 -1.74 -13.05 1.55
C LEU A 129 -1.10 -12.41 0.32
N LEU A 130 -1.54 -12.77 -0.90
CA LEU A 130 -0.97 -12.24 -2.14
C LEU A 130 -1.11 -10.71 -2.23
N TRP A 131 -2.23 -10.18 -1.77
CA TRP A 131 -2.47 -8.74 -1.73
C TRP A 131 -1.54 -8.03 -0.74
N ASN A 132 -1.39 -8.59 0.47
CA ASN A 132 -0.76 -7.89 1.59
C ASN A 132 0.73 -8.20 1.79
N GLN A 133 1.27 -9.27 1.18
CA GLN A 133 2.65 -9.75 1.43
C GLN A 133 3.75 -8.72 1.17
N THR A 134 3.53 -7.75 0.26
CA THR A 134 4.47 -6.65 0.00
C THR A 134 3.93 -5.29 0.43
N LEU A 135 2.60 -5.15 0.51
CA LEU A 135 1.95 -3.88 0.82
C LEU A 135 2.39 -3.32 2.18
N PHE A 136 2.49 -4.17 3.20
CA PHE A 136 2.84 -3.73 4.55
C PHE A 136 4.21 -3.03 4.60
N ALA A 137 5.22 -3.58 3.91
CA ALA A 137 6.57 -3.04 3.91
C ALA A 137 6.65 -1.70 3.16
N VAL A 138 5.95 -1.58 2.03
CA VAL A 138 5.86 -0.32 1.27
C VAL A 138 5.18 0.77 2.09
N LYS A 139 4.07 0.43 2.76
CA LYS A 139 3.33 1.38 3.60
C LYS A 139 4.07 1.74 4.89
N LEU A 140 4.84 0.79 5.45
CA LEU A 140 5.75 1.08 6.57
C LEU A 140 6.81 2.08 6.15
N ARG A 141 7.48 1.86 5.02
CA ARG A 141 8.47 2.79 4.49
C ARG A 141 7.88 4.18 4.24
N ARG A 142 6.71 4.26 3.61
CA ARG A 142 6.00 5.54 3.44
C ARG A 142 5.69 6.21 4.77
N ALA A 143 5.32 5.43 5.80
CA ALA A 143 5.10 5.96 7.13
C ALA A 143 6.38 6.59 7.72
N MET A 144 7.51 5.89 7.62
CA MET A 144 8.79 6.39 8.12
C MET A 144 9.26 7.64 7.37
N HIS A 145 9.10 7.65 6.05
CA HIS A 145 9.41 8.81 5.21
C HIS A 145 8.54 10.02 5.58
N GLY A 146 7.21 9.88 5.66
CA GLY A 146 6.32 10.99 6.03
C GLY A 146 6.57 11.53 7.44
N LEU A 147 6.99 10.68 8.39
CA LEU A 147 7.40 11.13 9.73
C LEU A 147 8.75 11.86 9.72
N TRP A 148 9.67 11.44 8.86
CA TRP A 148 10.93 12.15 8.65
C TRP A 148 10.68 13.52 7.98
N ASP A 149 9.81 13.58 6.97
CA ASP A 149 9.41 14.83 6.32
C ASP A 149 8.78 15.77 7.37
N TYR A 150 7.85 15.28 8.19
CA TYR A 150 7.28 16.02 9.33
C TYR A 150 8.32 16.64 10.27
N GLU A 151 9.40 15.91 10.60
CA GLU A 151 10.46 16.40 11.49
C GLU A 151 11.38 17.44 10.85
N ASN A 152 11.47 17.46 9.52
CA ASN A 152 12.41 18.29 8.76
C ASN A 152 11.71 19.40 7.95
N GLU A 153 10.37 19.41 7.91
CA GLU A 153 9.58 20.46 7.28
C GLU A 153 9.47 21.68 8.21
N ASP A 154 9.74 22.86 7.69
CA ASP A 154 9.69 24.13 8.43
C ASP A 154 8.35 24.85 8.27
N ASP A 155 7.57 24.52 7.22
CA ASP A 155 6.23 25.05 6.98
C ASP A 155 5.17 24.26 7.76
N ASP A 156 4.43 24.96 8.64
CA ASP A 156 3.44 24.31 9.51
C ASP A 156 2.28 23.65 8.74
N ASP A 157 1.86 24.20 7.59
CA ASP A 157 0.77 23.63 6.79
C ASP A 157 1.22 22.33 6.10
N LEU A 158 2.47 22.30 5.60
CA LEU A 158 3.06 21.10 5.00
C LEU A 158 3.34 20.03 6.06
N ARG A 159 3.81 20.44 7.23
CA ARG A 159 4.10 19.55 8.35
C ARG A 159 2.87 18.74 8.77
N ASP A 160 1.68 19.35 8.87
CA ASP A 160 0.44 18.64 9.21
C ASP A 160 0.04 17.61 8.14
N VAL A 161 0.32 17.89 6.87
CA VAL A 161 0.07 16.97 5.75
C VAL A 161 0.99 15.76 5.84
N ASP A 162 2.29 15.97 6.06
CA ASP A 162 3.29 14.91 6.15
C ASP A 162 3.04 14.00 7.36
N PHE A 163 2.69 14.59 8.50
CA PHE A 163 2.25 13.85 9.69
C PHE A 163 1.05 12.95 9.38
N SER A 164 0.03 13.52 8.72
CA SER A 164 -1.18 12.80 8.35
C SER A 164 -0.90 11.66 7.37
N ASP A 165 -0.04 11.87 6.37
CA ASP A 165 0.37 10.84 5.42
C ASP A 165 1.15 9.71 6.11
N GLY A 166 2.11 10.06 6.97
CA GLY A 166 2.90 9.11 7.73
C GLY A 166 2.04 8.23 8.63
N MET A 167 1.18 8.85 9.43
CA MET A 167 0.29 8.14 10.36
C MET A 167 -0.73 7.25 9.65
N LYS A 168 -1.38 7.73 8.59
CA LYS A 168 -2.35 6.94 7.81
C LYS A 168 -1.66 5.78 7.08
N SER A 169 -0.45 5.99 6.55
CA SER A 169 0.34 4.92 5.94
C SER A 169 0.70 3.84 6.95
N ALA A 170 1.03 4.22 8.18
CA ALA A 170 1.30 3.27 9.25
C ALA A 170 0.08 2.40 9.58
N GLU A 171 -1.12 2.99 9.64
CA GLU A 171 -2.36 2.25 9.86
C GLU A 171 -2.66 1.25 8.74
N VAL A 172 -2.36 1.57 7.48
CA VAL A 172 -2.47 0.63 6.37
C VAL A 172 -1.46 -0.51 6.53
N SER A 173 -0.21 -0.18 6.91
CA SER A 173 0.83 -1.19 7.13
C SER A 173 0.43 -2.19 8.23
N VAL A 174 -0.07 -1.69 9.37
CA VAL A 174 -0.54 -2.53 10.49
C VAL A 174 -1.66 -3.48 10.03
N ARG A 175 -2.68 -2.96 9.36
CA ARG A 175 -3.79 -3.79 8.85
C ARG A 175 -3.33 -4.83 7.82
N ALA A 176 -2.36 -4.48 6.97
CA ALA A 176 -1.76 -5.42 6.03
C ALA A 176 -0.97 -6.54 6.74
N MET A 177 -0.23 -6.21 7.81
CA MET A 177 0.44 -7.22 8.65
C MET A 177 -0.56 -8.14 9.35
N GLU A 178 -1.64 -7.59 9.90
CA GLU A 178 -2.74 -8.35 10.52
C GLU A 178 -3.38 -9.31 9.51
N SER A 179 -3.75 -8.81 8.34
CA SER A 179 -4.33 -9.62 7.25
C SER A 179 -3.38 -10.74 6.82
N ASN A 180 -2.08 -10.45 6.69
CA ASN A 180 -1.07 -11.47 6.39
C ASN A 180 -1.02 -12.54 7.48
N ARG A 181 -1.02 -12.17 8.77
CA ARG A 181 -0.97 -13.15 9.88
C ARG A 181 -2.21 -14.04 9.92
N GLU A 182 -3.40 -13.47 9.73
CA GLU A 182 -4.65 -14.21 9.68
C GLU A 182 -4.66 -15.22 8.52
N ALA A 183 -4.31 -14.77 7.32
CA ALA A 183 -4.17 -15.63 6.15
C ALA A 183 -3.14 -16.76 6.38
N LEU A 184 -1.96 -16.42 6.90
CA LEU A 184 -0.91 -17.37 7.19
C LEU A 184 -1.32 -18.38 8.28
N ALA A 185 -2.09 -17.97 9.29
CA ALA A 185 -2.58 -18.87 10.32
C ALA A 185 -3.47 -19.97 9.72
N ILE A 186 -4.40 -19.60 8.84
CA ILE A 186 -5.28 -20.54 8.11
C ILE A 186 -4.43 -21.48 7.24
N LEU A 187 -3.47 -20.93 6.49
CA LEU A 187 -2.58 -21.71 5.62
C LEU A 187 -1.73 -22.71 6.42
N ALA A 188 -1.24 -22.32 7.60
CA ALA A 188 -0.42 -23.19 8.46
C ALA A 188 -1.17 -24.42 8.99
N GLU A 189 -2.50 -24.37 9.10
CA GLU A 189 -3.31 -25.51 9.54
C GLU A 189 -3.38 -26.62 8.49
N LYS A 190 -3.34 -26.26 7.20
CA LYS A 190 -3.53 -27.19 6.08
C LYS A 190 -2.23 -27.54 5.37
N ILE A 191 -1.27 -26.63 5.31
CA ILE A 191 0.01 -26.81 4.61
C ILE A 191 1.09 -27.27 5.59
N SER A 192 0.95 -28.52 6.04
CA SER A 192 1.80 -29.11 7.07
C SER A 192 3.32 -29.01 6.80
N PRO A 193 3.84 -29.23 5.57
CA PRO A 193 5.28 -29.14 5.31
C PRO A 193 5.87 -27.75 5.52
N LEU A 194 5.07 -26.69 5.33
CA LEU A 194 5.51 -25.29 5.44
C LEU A 194 5.09 -24.66 6.77
N ALA A 195 4.28 -25.33 7.58
CA ALA A 195 3.66 -24.76 8.78
C ALA A 195 4.67 -24.18 9.79
N GLY A 196 5.87 -24.76 9.90
CA GLY A 196 6.94 -24.23 10.77
C GLY A 196 7.47 -22.87 10.31
N GLU A 197 7.72 -22.75 9.01
CA GLU A 197 8.18 -21.52 8.35
C GLU A 197 7.09 -20.46 8.34
N ILE A 198 5.85 -20.84 8.03
CA ILE A 198 4.69 -19.94 8.11
C ILE A 198 4.56 -19.33 9.53
N ARG A 199 4.66 -20.16 10.57
CA ARG A 199 4.64 -19.67 11.96
C ARG A 199 5.82 -18.77 12.31
N GLN A 200 6.96 -18.91 11.63
CA GLN A 200 8.09 -18.01 11.82
C GLN A 200 7.79 -16.64 11.24
N GLU A 201 7.25 -16.56 10.02
CA GLU A 201 6.91 -15.27 9.42
C GLU A 201 5.74 -14.57 10.14
N ILE A 202 4.78 -15.32 10.72
CA ILE A 202 3.76 -14.74 11.60
C ILE A 202 4.41 -13.99 12.78
N ARG A 203 5.38 -14.61 13.46
CA ARG A 203 6.09 -13.97 14.58
C ARG A 203 6.92 -12.77 14.13
N GLU A 204 7.50 -12.84 12.94
CA GLU A 204 8.26 -11.73 12.38
C GLU A 204 7.36 -10.51 12.13
N LEU A 205 6.18 -10.73 11.53
CA LEU A 205 5.17 -9.68 11.33
C LEU A 205 4.70 -9.07 12.67
N GLU A 206 4.49 -9.88 13.71
CA GLU A 206 4.18 -9.40 15.07
C GLU A 206 5.27 -8.48 15.63
N GLN A 207 6.53 -8.85 15.44
CA GLN A 207 7.66 -8.07 15.92
C GLN A 207 7.84 -6.76 15.14
N ILE A 208 7.66 -6.79 13.81
CA ILE A 208 7.71 -5.58 12.96
C ILE A 208 6.56 -4.64 13.34
N GLN A 209 5.33 -5.14 13.49
CA GLN A 209 4.20 -4.34 13.94
C GLN A 209 4.48 -3.69 15.30
N SER A 210 4.95 -4.47 16.27
CA SER A 210 5.24 -3.95 17.61
C SER A 210 6.31 -2.85 17.60
N ALA A 211 7.32 -2.99 16.73
CA ALA A 211 8.37 -1.99 16.54
C ALA A 211 7.83 -0.72 15.87
N LEU A 212 7.01 -0.86 14.82
CA LEU A 212 6.34 0.29 14.18
C LEU A 212 5.46 1.04 15.18
N GLU A 213 4.60 0.34 15.92
CA GLU A 213 3.75 0.96 16.93
C GLU A 213 4.55 1.66 18.03
N ALA A 214 5.71 1.12 18.41
CA ALA A 214 6.63 1.77 19.35
C ALA A 214 7.21 3.09 18.80
N GLU A 215 7.51 3.12 17.51
CA GLU A 215 7.96 4.32 16.83
C GLU A 215 6.85 5.38 16.80
N LEU A 216 5.63 5.00 16.41
CA LEU A 216 4.48 5.90 16.34
C LEU A 216 4.11 6.54 17.69
N ARG A 217 4.38 5.87 18.81
CA ARG A 217 4.11 6.42 20.16
C ARG A 217 4.88 7.70 20.44
N LYS A 218 6.05 7.91 19.82
CA LYS A 218 6.84 9.14 19.96
C LYS A 218 6.07 10.36 19.46
N TYR A 219 5.29 10.16 18.41
CA TYR A 219 4.55 11.19 17.68
C TYR A 219 3.15 11.45 18.26
N ARG A 220 2.57 10.48 18.97
CA ARG A 220 1.26 10.60 19.62
C ARG A 220 1.30 11.31 20.99
N GLY A 221 2.47 11.74 21.45
CA GLY A 221 2.64 12.34 22.77
C GLY A 221 2.56 11.35 23.94
N GLU A 222 2.62 10.04 23.65
CA GLU A 222 2.54 8.96 24.66
C GLU A 222 3.92 8.57 25.24
N GLY A 223 4.97 9.33 24.90
CA GLY A 223 6.37 9.04 25.22
C GLY A 223 7.00 9.84 26.38
N SER A 224 6.21 10.44 27.27
CA SER A 224 6.73 11.10 28.49
C SER A 224 5.86 10.77 29.70
N SER A 225 6.17 9.66 30.37
CA SER A 225 5.84 9.38 31.76
C SER A 225 6.86 8.40 32.34
#